data_AF-A0A3C0ZFQ0-F1
#
_entry.id   AF-A0A3C0ZFQ0-F1
#
_cell.length_a   1.000
_cell.length_b   1.000
_cell.length_c   1.000
_cell.angle_alpha   90.00
_cell.angle_beta   90.00
_cell.angle_gamma   90.00
#
_symmetry.space_group_name_H-M   'P 1'
#
loop_
_entity.id
_entity.type
_entity.pdbx_description
1 polymer ?
#
loop_
_entity_poly.entity_id
_entity_poly.type
_entity_poly.pdbx_seq_one_letter_code
_entity_poly.pdbx_strand_id
1 'polypeptide(L)'
;MIKNNLKIAWRNLTRNFSTSFINIVGLAMGIATCLLISLYVTDEFSFDRYNEHADRIVRVVFRGTVKGGTINEAHVMPPVASTMKSELPEVEETARLRIGESPLFVVNNKVFHEEKMAFVDASFFKIFTFPFIKGNLSTAISSPNSAVIS
;
A
#
# COMPACT_ATOMS: atom_id res chain seq x y z
N MET A 1 -49.70 -6.87 10.68
CA MET A 1 -49.66 -5.38 10.59
C MET A 1 -48.55 -4.89 9.65
N ILE A 2 -47.30 -5.35 9.79
CA ILE A 2 -46.17 -4.99 8.89
C ILE A 2 -46.45 -5.23 7.40
N LYS A 3 -47.02 -6.39 7.02
CA LYS A 3 -47.43 -6.70 5.64
C LYS A 3 -48.42 -5.69 5.05
N ASN A 4 -49.34 -5.18 5.88
CA ASN A 4 -50.35 -4.22 5.42
C ASN A 4 -49.72 -2.83 5.20
N ASN A 5 -48.85 -2.40 6.12
CA ASN A 5 -48.13 -1.13 6.01
C ASN A 5 -47.18 -1.10 4.79
N LEU A 6 -46.45 -2.21 4.53
CA LEU A 6 -45.63 -2.36 3.32
C LEU A 6 -46.46 -2.28 2.03
N LYS A 7 -47.62 -2.94 2.00
CA LYS A 7 -48.54 -2.91 0.85
C LYS A 7 -49.08 -1.50 0.58
N ILE A 8 -49.40 -0.75 1.64
CA ILE A 8 -49.87 0.63 1.53
C ILE A 8 -48.74 1.55 1.04
N ALA A 9 -47.53 1.42 1.58
CA ALA A 9 -46.37 2.21 1.18
C ALA A 9 -46.01 1.98 -0.30
N TRP A 10 -45.98 0.71 -0.75
CA TRP A 10 -45.71 0.36 -2.15
C TRP A 10 -46.73 0.98 -3.11
N ARG A 11 -48.02 0.88 -2.79
CA ARG A 11 -49.09 1.45 -3.62
C ARG A 11 -49.02 2.97 -3.70
N ASN A 12 -48.52 3.62 -2.65
CA ASN A 12 -48.32 5.07 -2.60
C ASN A 12 -47.11 5.50 -3.45
N LEU A 13 -46.01 4.74 -3.39
CA LEU A 13 -44.83 4.95 -4.25
C LEU A 13 -45.19 4.88 -5.74
N THR A 14 -45.96 3.86 -6.15
CA THR A 14 -46.34 3.68 -7.56
C THR A 14 -47.34 4.74 -8.04
N ARG A 15 -48.20 5.25 -7.14
CA ARG A 15 -49.19 6.30 -7.48
C ARG A 15 -48.53 7.68 -7.64
N ASN A 16 -47.49 7.97 -6.85
CA ASN A 16 -46.73 9.22 -6.89
C ASN A 16 -45.33 8.98 -7.47
N PHE A 17 -45.26 8.35 -8.65
CA PHE A 17 -44.01 7.83 -9.21
C PHE A 17 -42.92 8.89 -9.40
N SER A 18 -43.23 10.04 -10.02
CA SER A 18 -42.22 11.05 -10.35
C SER A 18 -41.53 11.64 -9.12
N THR A 19 -42.29 12.00 -8.08
CA THR A 19 -41.75 12.57 -6.84
C THR A 19 -41.05 11.52 -6.00
N SER A 20 -41.60 10.31 -5.92
CA SER A 20 -40.96 9.19 -5.23
C SER A 20 -39.63 8.81 -5.89
N PHE A 21 -39.58 8.81 -7.22
CA PHE A 21 -38.37 8.50 -7.99
C PHE A 21 -37.26 9.52 -7.71
N ILE A 22 -37.54 10.83 -7.82
CA ILE A 22 -36.55 11.88 -7.55
C ILE A 22 -36.01 11.77 -6.12
N ASN A 23 -36.88 11.58 -5.13
CA ASN A 23 -36.48 11.47 -3.73
C ASN A 23 -35.63 10.23 -3.46
N ILE A 24 -36.02 9.08 -4.03
CA ILE A 24 -35.30 7.81 -3.85
C ILE A 24 -33.93 7.86 -4.55
N VAL A 25 -33.87 8.38 -5.78
CA VAL A 25 -32.60 8.51 -6.52
C VAL A 25 -31.67 9.50 -5.85
N GLY A 26 -32.18 10.66 -5.41
CA GLY A 26 -31.37 11.64 -4.67
C GLY A 26 -30.80 11.08 -3.37
N LEU A 27 -31.63 10.38 -2.58
CA LEU A 27 -31.18 9.71 -1.36
C LEU A 27 -30.18 8.60 -1.67
N ALA A 28 -30.45 7.77 -2.68
CA ALA A 28 -29.57 6.68 -3.08
C ALA A 28 -28.21 7.20 -3.57
N MET A 29 -28.19 8.27 -4.36
CA MET A 29 -26.95 8.93 -4.79
C MET A 29 -26.16 9.50 -3.61
N GLY A 30 -26.84 10.14 -2.64
CA GLY A 30 -26.19 10.66 -1.44
C GLY A 30 -25.53 9.55 -0.61
N ILE A 31 -26.25 8.45 -0.39
CA ILE A 31 -25.73 7.28 0.32
C ILE A 31 -24.58 6.63 -0.46
N ALA A 32 -24.74 6.43 -1.77
CA ALA A 32 -23.71 5.82 -2.61
C ALA A 32 -22.43 6.65 -2.60
N THR A 33 -22.54 7.97 -2.72
CA THR A 33 -21.38 8.88 -2.69
C THR A 33 -20.65 8.80 -1.33
N CYS A 34 -21.41 8.82 -0.23
CA CYS A 34 -20.85 8.70 1.12
C CYS A 34 -20.13 7.36 1.33
N LEU A 35 -20.71 6.26 0.85
CA LEU A 35 -20.11 4.93 0.93
C LEU A 35 -18.85 4.81 0.08
N LEU A 36 -18.85 5.35 -1.14
CA LEU A 36 -17.68 5.33 -2.02
C LEU A 36 -16.50 6.10 -1.42
N ILE A 37 -16.76 7.30 -0.87
CA ILE A 37 -15.73 8.08 -0.18
C ILE A 37 -15.23 7.33 1.06
N SER A 38 -16.14 6.76 1.85
CA SER A 38 -15.76 5.99 3.05
C SER A 38 -14.93 4.76 2.71
N LEU A 39 -15.25 4.06 1.62
CA LEU A 39 -14.49 2.92 1.14
C LEU A 39 -13.10 3.36 0.66
N TYR A 40 -13.02 4.45 -0.12
CA TYR A 40 -11.75 5.01 -0.58
C TYR A 40 -10.83 5.39 0.59
N VAL A 41 -11.37 6.08 1.61
CA VAL A 41 -10.60 6.45 2.80
C VAL A 41 -10.14 5.20 3.56
N THR A 42 -11.01 4.20 3.70
CA THR A 42 -10.65 2.94 4.39
C THR A 42 -9.54 2.20 3.64
N ASP A 43 -9.62 2.17 2.31
CA ASP A 43 -8.60 1.57 1.45
C ASP A 43 -7.25 2.27 1.61
N GLU A 44 -7.23 3.61 1.56
CA GLU A 44 -6.03 4.42 1.74
C GLU A 44 -5.35 4.18 3.11
N PHE A 45 -6.15 4.10 4.19
CA PHE A 45 -5.62 3.77 5.53
C PHE A 45 -5.18 2.30 5.67
N SER A 46 -5.57 1.42 4.76
CA SER A 46 -5.20 0.01 4.78
C SER A 46 -3.95 -0.33 3.96
N PHE A 47 -3.48 0.60 3.12
CA PHE A 47 -2.43 0.36 2.13
C PHE A 47 -1.14 -0.26 2.71
N ASP A 48 -0.65 0.25 3.84
CA ASP A 48 0.59 -0.27 4.47
C ASP A 48 0.34 -1.39 5.51
N ARG A 49 -0.94 -1.71 5.79
CA ARG A 49 -1.32 -2.60 6.90
C ARG A 49 -1.29 -4.10 6.57
N TYR A 50 -0.85 -4.48 5.36
CA TYR A 50 -0.74 -5.89 4.97
C TYR A 50 0.45 -6.60 5.63
N ASN A 51 1.44 -5.85 6.13
CA ASN A 51 2.60 -6.43 6.80
C ASN A 51 2.25 -6.91 8.21
N GLU A 52 2.75 -8.09 8.61
CA GLU A 52 2.51 -8.69 9.94
C GLU A 52 2.95 -7.77 11.10
N HIS A 53 3.94 -6.91 10.86
CA HIS A 53 4.48 -5.96 11.84
C HIS A 53 4.32 -4.49 11.40
N ALA A 54 3.28 -4.18 10.61
CA ALA A 54 3.07 -2.86 10.01
C ALA A 54 3.15 -1.69 11.01
N ASP A 55 2.74 -1.89 12.27
CA ASP A 55 2.76 -0.89 13.34
C ASP A 55 4.18 -0.54 13.84
N ARG A 56 5.19 -1.38 13.55
CA ARG A 56 6.57 -1.20 14.00
C ARG A 56 7.55 -0.95 12.85
N ILE A 57 7.08 -0.94 11.60
CA ILE A 57 7.89 -0.64 10.42
C ILE A 57 7.95 0.88 10.22
N VAL A 58 9.16 1.43 10.21
CA VAL A 58 9.37 2.87 10.03
C VAL A 58 10.37 3.16 8.91
N ARG A 59 10.18 4.30 8.24
CA ARG A 59 11.12 4.83 7.25
C ARG A 59 11.95 5.94 7.86
N VAL A 60 13.27 5.79 7.80
CA VAL A 60 14.19 6.86 8.19
C VAL A 60 14.25 7.90 7.07
N VAL A 61 14.06 9.16 7.43
CA VAL A 61 14.09 10.31 6.52
C VAL A 61 15.17 11.29 6.96
N PHE A 62 15.77 12.01 6.01
CA PHE A 62 16.76 13.03 6.31
C PHE A 62 16.12 14.41 6.30
N ARG A 63 16.15 15.08 7.46
CA ARG A 63 15.71 16.47 7.60
C ARG A 63 16.84 17.31 8.16
N GLY A 64 17.10 18.47 7.56
CA GLY A 64 18.17 19.35 8.01
C GLY A 64 18.02 20.76 7.48
N THR A 65 18.80 21.69 8.03
CA THR A 65 18.84 23.08 7.58
C THR A 65 20.28 23.45 7.25
N VAL A 66 20.54 23.90 6.03
CA VAL A 66 21.89 24.29 5.56
C VAL A 66 21.82 25.68 4.94
N LYS A 67 22.56 26.64 5.51
CA LYS A 67 22.65 28.03 5.03
C LYS A 67 21.27 28.70 4.79
N GLY A 68 20.29 28.39 5.63
CA GLY A 68 18.91 28.90 5.51
C GLY A 68 18.00 28.11 4.57
N GLY A 69 18.54 27.14 3.81
CA GLY A 69 17.75 26.18 3.04
C GLY A 69 17.30 25.00 3.91
N THR A 70 16.08 24.51 3.68
CA THR A 70 15.55 23.31 4.35
C THR A 70 15.75 22.11 3.43
N ILE A 71 16.27 21.02 3.98
CA ILE A 71 16.44 19.72 3.32
C ILE A 71 15.40 18.78 3.91
N ASN A 72 14.60 18.15 3.05
CA ASN A 72 13.58 17.18 3.42
C ASN A 72 13.61 16.02 2.43
N GLU A 73 14.47 15.03 2.69
CA GLU A 73 14.69 13.90 1.80
C GLU A 73 14.11 12.61 2.37
N ALA A 74 13.48 11.83 1.49
CA ALA A 74 12.94 10.52 1.85
C ALA A 74 14.01 9.41 1.85
N HIS A 75 15.28 9.75 1.64
CA HIS A 75 16.40 8.82 1.65
C HIS A 75 17.50 9.29 2.60
N VAL A 76 18.27 8.33 3.11
CA VAL A 76 19.41 8.57 3.99
C VAL A 76 20.67 7.92 3.43
N MET A 77 21.82 8.29 3.99
CA MET A 77 23.10 7.71 3.62
C MET A 77 23.13 6.20 3.94
N PRO A 78 23.76 5.36 3.10
CA PRO A 78 23.79 3.90 3.31
C PRO A 78 24.26 3.39 4.68
N PRO A 79 25.25 4.02 5.37
CA PRO A 79 25.70 3.55 6.68
C PRO A 79 24.65 3.65 7.79
N VAL A 80 23.62 4.50 7.64
CA VAL A 80 22.61 4.72 8.67
C VAL A 80 21.92 3.42 9.08
N ALA A 81 21.62 2.54 8.11
CA ALA A 81 20.97 1.26 8.39
C ALA A 81 21.82 0.34 9.29
N SER A 82 23.14 0.26 9.04
CA SER A 82 24.05 -0.54 9.86
C SER A 82 24.30 0.08 11.23
N THR A 83 24.47 1.40 11.28
CA THR A 83 24.73 2.13 12.54
C THR A 83 23.54 2.06 13.48
N MET A 84 22.31 2.26 12.97
CA MET A 84 21.10 2.13 13.80
C MET A 84 20.97 0.71 14.36
N LYS A 85 21.22 -0.33 13.56
CA LYS A 85 21.17 -1.72 14.03
C LYS A 85 22.23 -2.04 15.09
N SER A 86 23.40 -1.40 15.04
CA SER A 86 24.47 -1.66 16.00
C SER A 86 24.38 -0.84 17.29
N GLU A 87 23.86 0.39 17.22
CA GLU A 87 23.88 1.35 18.34
C GLU A 87 22.54 1.45 19.08
N LEU A 88 21.43 1.08 18.44
CA LEU A 88 20.09 1.19 19.02
C LEU A 88 19.52 -0.21 19.31
N PRO A 89 19.41 -0.63 20.58
CA PRO A 89 18.89 -1.96 20.94
C PRO A 89 17.41 -2.16 20.58
N GLU A 90 16.64 -1.09 20.40
CA GLU A 90 15.25 -1.14 19.95
C GLU A 90 15.07 -1.48 18.47
N VAL A 91 16.15 -1.45 17.67
CA VAL A 91 16.10 -1.75 16.24
C VAL A 91 16.33 -3.24 15.99
N GLU A 92 15.24 -3.99 15.79
CA GLU A 92 15.28 -5.45 15.56
C GLU A 92 15.96 -5.81 14.22
N GLU A 93 15.55 -5.15 13.13
CA GLU A 93 16.08 -5.37 11.78
C GLU A 93 16.11 -4.06 10.99
N THR A 94 17.05 -3.96 10.05
CA THR A 94 17.14 -2.85 9.10
C THR A 94 17.31 -3.38 7.69
N ALA A 95 16.74 -2.68 6.72
CA ALA A 95 16.96 -2.95 5.31
C ALA A 95 17.03 -1.62 4.55
N ARG A 96 17.92 -1.57 3.57
CA ARG A 96 17.98 -0.49 2.59
C ARG A 96 17.13 -0.88 1.39
N LEU A 97 16.49 0.13 0.81
CA LEU A 97 15.78 0.03 -0.46
C LEU A 97 16.25 1.16 -1.35
N ARG A 98 16.66 0.81 -2.57
CA ARG A 98 16.95 1.77 -3.63
C ARG A 98 16.09 1.43 -4.83
N ILE A 99 15.23 2.36 -5.23
CA ILE A 99 14.46 2.22 -6.46
C ILE A 99 15.47 2.16 -7.62
N GLY A 100 15.38 1.10 -8.41
CA GLY A 100 16.11 0.95 -9.66
C GLY A 100 15.45 1.75 -10.78
N GLU A 101 16.15 1.88 -11.90
CA GLU A 101 15.53 2.42 -13.11
C GLU A 101 14.56 1.39 -13.72
N SER A 102 14.09 1.61 -14.95
CA SER A 102 13.24 0.66 -15.68
C SER A 102 14.12 -0.31 -16.49
N PRO A 103 14.52 -1.47 -15.93
CA PRO A 103 15.44 -2.37 -16.60
C PRO A 103 14.77 -3.09 -17.78
N LEU A 104 15.63 -3.54 -18.68
CA LEU A 104 15.30 -4.50 -19.72
C LEU A 104 15.78 -5.88 -19.29
N PHE A 105 14.86 -6.83 -19.15
CA PHE A 105 15.20 -8.23 -18.94
C PHE A 105 15.05 -9.00 -20.24
N VAL A 106 16.07 -9.79 -20.60
CA VAL A 106 16.01 -10.69 -21.75
C VAL A 106 16.04 -12.13 -21.25
N VAL A 107 14.95 -12.85 -21.45
CA VAL A 107 14.82 -14.26 -21.04
C VAL A 107 14.37 -15.06 -22.26
N ASN A 108 15.18 -16.04 -22.68
CA ASN A 108 14.86 -16.92 -23.82
C ASN A 108 14.45 -16.14 -25.09
N ASN A 109 15.23 -15.12 -25.45
CA ASN A 109 14.99 -14.21 -26.59
C ASN A 109 13.71 -13.37 -26.51
N LYS A 110 13.04 -13.32 -25.35
CA LYS A 110 11.94 -12.40 -25.08
C LYS A 110 12.43 -11.24 -24.24
N VAL A 111 12.04 -10.04 -24.64
CA VAL A 111 12.37 -8.79 -23.94
C VAL A 111 11.20 -8.42 -23.04
N PHE A 112 11.49 -8.16 -21.77
CA PHE A 112 10.57 -7.67 -20.77
C PHE A 112 11.02 -6.28 -20.34
N HIS A 113 10.12 -5.32 -20.46
CA HIS A 113 10.31 -3.95 -20.00
C HIS A 113 9.65 -3.84 -18.62
N GLU A 114 10.45 -3.80 -17.57
CA GLU A 114 9.92 -3.65 -16.22
C GLU A 114 10.04 -2.19 -15.78
N GLU A 115 8.91 -1.61 -15.36
CA GLU A 115 8.89 -0.23 -14.88
C GLU A 115 9.33 -0.13 -13.42
N LYS A 116 9.20 -1.23 -12.66
CA LYS A 116 9.39 -1.27 -11.21
C LYS A 116 10.48 -2.27 -10.85
N MET A 117 11.64 -1.75 -10.49
CA MET A 117 12.74 -2.53 -9.91
C MET A 117 13.19 -1.86 -8.61
N ALA A 118 13.63 -2.66 -7.64
CA ALA A 118 14.30 -2.16 -6.46
C ALA A 118 15.48 -3.06 -6.07
N PHE A 119 16.54 -2.44 -5.59
CA PHE A 119 17.64 -3.11 -4.90
C PHE A 119 17.35 -3.08 -3.41
N VAL A 120 17.41 -4.24 -2.78
CA VAL A 120 17.11 -4.40 -1.36
C VAL A 120 18.18 -5.24 -0.67
N ASP A 121 18.36 -5.02 0.62
CA ASP A 121 19.16 -5.91 1.46
C ASP A 121 18.43 -7.26 1.67
N ALA A 122 19.17 -8.32 1.98
CA ALA A 122 18.60 -9.64 2.26
C ALA A 122 17.61 -9.65 3.46
N SER A 123 17.79 -8.73 4.41
CA SER A 123 16.90 -8.53 5.56
C SER A 123 15.52 -7.94 5.17
N PHE A 124 15.35 -7.42 3.96
CA PHE A 124 14.10 -6.79 3.52
C PHE A 124 12.89 -7.71 3.70
N PHE A 125 13.03 -8.99 3.33
CA PHE A 125 11.95 -9.98 3.46
C PHE A 125 11.72 -10.47 4.89
N LYS A 126 12.56 -10.09 5.86
CA LYS A 126 12.28 -10.29 7.29
C LYS A 126 11.41 -9.17 7.87
N ILE A 127 11.47 -7.99 7.26
CA ILE A 127 10.75 -6.79 7.72
C ILE A 127 9.36 -6.74 7.07
N PHE A 128 9.30 -6.99 5.76
CA PHE A 128 8.07 -6.93 4.98
C PHE A 128 7.50 -8.31 4.69
N THR A 129 6.18 -8.43 4.73
CA THR A 129 5.48 -9.70 4.53
C THR A 129 5.28 -9.97 3.04
N PHE A 130 5.95 -11.00 2.53
CA PHE A 130 5.83 -11.43 1.14
C PHE A 130 5.50 -12.94 1.05
N PRO A 131 4.33 -13.32 0.52
CA PRO A 131 4.00 -14.73 0.31
C PRO A 131 4.73 -15.29 -0.92
N PHE A 132 5.80 -16.06 -0.70
CA PHE A 132 6.53 -16.71 -1.80
C PHE A 132 5.76 -17.93 -2.32
N ILE A 133 5.43 -17.94 -3.61
CA ILE A 133 4.82 -19.10 -4.28
C ILE A 133 5.88 -20.20 -4.51
N LYS A 134 7.13 -19.80 -4.78
CA LYS A 134 8.25 -20.71 -5.06
C LYS A 134 9.58 -20.07 -4.63
N GLY A 135 10.50 -20.90 -4.15
CA GLY A 135 11.82 -20.48 -3.68
C GLY A 135 11.92 -20.45 -2.15
N ASN A 136 13.03 -19.92 -1.63
CA ASN A 136 13.26 -19.78 -0.20
C ASN A 136 13.56 -18.32 0.13
N LEU A 137 12.69 -17.72 0.94
CA LEU A 137 12.74 -16.32 1.34
C LEU A 137 14.02 -15.97 2.11
N SER A 138 14.53 -16.88 2.95
CA SER A 138 15.76 -16.66 3.74
C SER A 138 17.03 -16.58 2.89
N THR A 139 17.00 -17.12 1.67
CA THR A 139 18.17 -17.15 0.77
C THR A 139 17.92 -16.40 -0.54
N ALA A 140 16.78 -15.73 -0.68
CA ALA A 140 16.33 -15.18 -1.96
C ALA A 140 17.29 -14.11 -2.54
N ILE A 141 17.90 -13.29 -1.68
CA ILE A 141 18.86 -12.23 -2.05
C ILE A 141 20.20 -12.41 -1.30
N SER A 142 20.64 -13.65 -1.07
CA SER A 142 21.93 -13.89 -0.39
C SER A 142 23.15 -13.87 -1.32
N SER A 143 22.94 -13.94 -2.64
CA SER A 143 23.99 -14.01 -3.64
C SER A 143 23.92 -12.83 -4.62
N PRO A 144 25.06 -12.36 -5.17
CA PRO A 144 25.03 -11.38 -6.24
C PRO A 144 24.20 -11.87 -7.44
N ASN A 145 23.53 -10.95 -8.14
CA ASN A 145 22.72 -11.21 -9.34
C ASN A 145 21.53 -12.16 -9.13
N SER A 146 21.05 -12.33 -7.89
CA SER A 146 19.76 -12.94 -7.60
C SER A 146 18.62 -11.93 -7.74
N ALA A 147 17.46 -12.38 -8.19
CA ALA A 147 16.26 -11.56 -8.29
C ALA A 147 15.05 -12.29 -7.69
N VAL A 148 14.14 -11.52 -7.10
CA VAL A 148 12.80 -11.95 -6.72
C VAL A 148 11.83 -11.26 -7.66
N ILE A 149 10.88 -12.01 -8.17
CA ILE A 149 9.85 -11.55 -9.11
C ILE A 149 8.47 -11.85 -8.54
N SER A 150 7.51 -10.96 -8.80
CA SER A 150 6.10 -11.10 -8.44
C SER A 150 5.26 -11.48 -9.65
#